data_AF-A0A3R6YT66-F1
#
_entry.id   AF-A0A3R6YT66-F1
#
_cell.length_a   1.000
_cell.length_b   1.000
_cell.length_c   1.000
_cell.angle_alpha   90.00
_cell.angle_beta   90.00
_cell.angle_gamma   90.00
#
_symmetry.space_group_name_H-M   'P 1'
#
loop_
_entity.id
_entity.type
_entity.pdbx_description
1 polymer ?
#
loop_
_entity_poly.entity_id
_entity_poly.type
_entity_poly.pdbx_seq_one_letter_code
_entity_poly.pdbx_strand_id
1 'polypeptide(L)'
;MSYSLWLIAATWVWAPFFFNPSAFDWDKIIADYRDWQHWLLTKNDSADSWYGWWMAELEFMEHSTWFSRFVMFVRKTRFLLVAFGIYLQLMNRLFYTDLHKTVLDDGPTSLKPIILAGAIFVVLALLGCCGYISSRVTKKLTLKQRELRKLKFNLSVVLFVVILVVLLYLSLKTLAEVLVISCLGAYWFLQVAICRVRHDHIVATKTAQFFDNVVGWIVFSPILFVAMFVPFLSSFQQRMMFNSAFTAGLEVSKLLGNDVVARDERKAKSTKKKKQSDLHKL
;
A
#
# COMPACT_ATOMS: atom_id res chain seq x y z
N MET A 1 4.89 -10.41 -21.04
CA MET A 1 4.31 -9.16 -20.50
C MET A 1 5.39 -8.11 -20.51
N SER A 2 5.19 -7.04 -21.27
CA SER A 2 6.19 -5.99 -21.50
C SER A 2 6.50 -5.23 -20.22
N TYR A 3 7.79 -5.12 -19.88
CA TYR A 3 8.29 -4.39 -18.71
C TYR A 3 7.80 -2.92 -18.65
N SER A 4 7.40 -2.35 -19.80
CA SER A 4 6.87 -0.99 -19.91
C SER A 4 5.60 -0.74 -19.09
N LEU A 5 4.64 -1.68 -19.05
CA LEU A 5 3.41 -1.50 -18.27
C LEU A 5 3.68 -1.47 -16.76
N TRP A 6 4.63 -2.29 -16.31
CA TRP A 6 5.05 -2.33 -14.92
C TRP A 6 5.81 -1.08 -14.50
N LEU A 7 6.64 -0.54 -15.40
CA LEU A 7 7.32 0.73 -15.17
C LEU A 7 6.32 1.89 -15.05
N ILE A 8 5.30 1.95 -15.91
CA ILE A 8 4.26 2.99 -15.82
C ILE A 8 3.48 2.85 -14.50
N ALA A 9 3.11 1.63 -14.10
CA ALA A 9 2.43 1.42 -12.82
C ALA A 9 3.30 1.88 -11.64
N ALA A 10 4.60 1.55 -11.66
CA ALA A 10 5.53 1.99 -10.64
C ALA A 10 5.68 3.52 -10.61
N THR A 11 5.81 4.19 -11.76
CA THR A 11 5.95 5.65 -11.78
C THR A 11 4.69 6.35 -11.28
N TRP A 12 3.49 5.84 -11.56
CA TRP A 12 2.25 6.42 -11.06
C TRP A 12 2.09 6.28 -9.54
N VAL A 13 2.46 5.13 -8.98
CA VAL A 13 2.44 4.93 -7.52
C VAL A 13 3.45 5.85 -6.83
N TRP A 14 4.61 6.08 -7.47
CA TRP A 14 5.72 6.81 -6.85
C TRP A 14 5.78 8.30 -7.16
N ALA A 15 5.05 8.77 -8.17
CA ALA A 15 5.04 10.17 -8.59
C ALA A 15 4.74 11.14 -7.41
N PRO A 16 3.76 10.90 -6.53
CA PRO A 16 3.49 11.81 -5.41
C PRO A 16 4.70 12.02 -4.49
N PHE A 17 5.56 11.02 -4.33
CA PHE A 17 6.75 11.11 -3.49
C PHE A 17 7.86 11.91 -4.18
N PHE A 18 8.08 11.70 -5.48
CA PHE A 18 9.08 12.47 -6.22
C PHE A 18 8.76 13.97 -6.31
N PHE A 19 7.48 14.34 -6.31
CA PHE A 19 7.04 15.74 -6.40
C PHE A 19 6.73 16.39 -5.04
N ASN A 20 6.91 15.67 -3.93
CA ASN A 20 6.73 16.23 -2.59
C ASN A 20 8.12 16.52 -1.95
N PRO A 21 8.47 17.79 -1.67
CA PRO A 21 9.82 18.18 -1.19
C PRO A 21 10.16 17.66 0.21
N SER A 22 9.17 17.12 0.91
CA SER A 22 9.29 16.48 2.22
C SER A 22 9.15 14.96 2.17
N ALA A 23 9.01 14.36 0.98
CA ALA A 23 8.74 12.93 0.86
C ALA A 23 9.83 12.02 1.42
N PHE A 24 11.08 12.50 1.47
CA PHE A 24 12.23 11.76 2.02
C PHE A 24 12.79 12.40 3.30
N ASP A 25 12.04 13.29 3.93
CA ASP A 25 12.39 13.87 5.23
C ASP A 25 12.01 12.90 6.35
N TRP A 26 13.02 12.38 7.05
CA TRP A 26 12.87 11.31 8.04
C TRP A 26 11.85 11.64 9.13
N ASP A 27 11.94 12.84 9.72
CA ASP A 27 11.09 13.23 10.84
C ASP A 27 9.63 13.35 10.41
N LYS A 28 9.40 13.85 9.19
CA LYS A 28 8.06 13.96 8.59
C LYS A 28 7.49 12.61 8.23
N ILE A 29 8.25 11.73 7.58
CA ILE A 29 7.75 10.39 7.22
C ILE A 29 7.37 9.60 8.46
N ILE A 30 8.14 9.67 9.55
CA ILE A 30 7.77 8.99 10.81
C ILE A 30 6.48 9.57 11.38
N ALA A 31 6.30 10.89 11.34
CA ALA A 31 5.06 11.52 11.77
C ALA A 31 3.88 11.03 10.92
N ASP A 32 4.00 11.09 9.60
CA ASP A 32 2.98 10.63 8.65
C ASP A 32 2.65 9.14 8.83
N TYR A 33 3.66 8.30 9.05
CA TYR A 33 3.47 6.87 9.32
C TYR A 33 2.69 6.64 10.61
N ARG A 34 3.00 7.40 11.67
CA ARG A 34 2.31 7.30 12.96
C ARG A 34 0.86 7.75 12.85
N ASP A 35 0.61 8.83 12.13
CA ASP A 35 -0.73 9.37 11.89
C ASP A 35 -1.55 8.39 11.05
N TRP A 36 -0.95 7.79 10.01
CA TRP A 36 -1.59 6.73 9.23
C TRP A 36 -1.93 5.50 10.09
N GLN A 37 -1.01 5.06 10.95
CA GLN A 37 -1.30 3.97 11.89
C GLN A 37 -2.43 4.33 12.87
N HIS A 38 -2.45 5.56 13.36
CA HIS A 38 -3.51 6.04 14.24
C HIS A 38 -4.86 6.05 13.52
N TRP A 39 -4.90 6.58 12.30
CA TRP A 39 -6.08 6.60 11.43
C TRP A 39 -6.61 5.19 11.16
N LEU A 40 -5.73 4.23 10.87
CA LEU A 40 -6.09 2.83 10.60
C LEU A 40 -6.69 2.11 11.83
N LEU A 41 -6.24 2.46 13.03
CA LEU A 41 -6.67 1.84 14.29
C LEU A 41 -7.88 2.51 14.93
N THR A 42 -8.13 3.78 14.61
CA THR A 42 -9.23 4.58 15.16
C THR A 42 -10.57 4.06 14.66
N LYS A 43 -11.55 3.99 15.57
CA LYS A 43 -12.91 3.46 15.32
C LYS A 43 -14.01 4.52 15.39
N ASN A 44 -13.65 5.79 15.54
CA ASN A 44 -14.64 6.86 15.60
C ASN A 44 -15.37 6.97 14.26
N ASP A 45 -16.65 7.29 14.29
CA ASP A 45 -17.49 7.43 13.08
C ASP A 45 -17.25 8.75 12.32
N SER A 46 -16.08 9.35 12.52
CA SER A 46 -15.64 10.57 11.88
C SER A 46 -14.87 10.26 10.60
N ALA A 47 -14.88 11.20 9.64
CA ALA A 47 -14.05 11.13 8.43
C ALA A 47 -12.54 10.97 8.73
N ASP A 48 -12.12 11.36 9.93
CA ASP A 48 -10.74 11.22 10.43
C ASP A 48 -10.36 9.80 10.86
N SER A 49 -11.20 8.79 10.59
CA SER A 49 -10.88 7.38 10.87
C SER A 49 -10.97 6.52 9.61
N TRP A 50 -10.16 5.46 9.57
CA TRP A 50 -10.25 4.49 8.48
C TRP A 50 -11.63 3.85 8.38
N TYR A 51 -12.31 3.64 9.52
CA TYR A 51 -13.63 3.03 9.52
C TYR A 51 -14.68 3.97 8.92
N GLY A 52 -14.67 5.25 9.30
CA GLY A 52 -15.56 6.25 8.73
C GLY A 52 -15.31 6.43 7.22
N TRP A 53 -14.05 6.50 6.81
CA TRP A 53 -13.68 6.53 5.38
C TRP A 53 -14.17 5.27 4.63
N TRP A 54 -13.95 4.08 5.19
CA TRP A 54 -14.37 2.82 4.56
C TRP A 54 -15.90 2.72 4.41
N MET A 55 -16.67 3.23 5.37
CA MET A 55 -18.13 3.28 5.27
C MET A 55 -18.59 4.29 4.22
N ALA A 56 -18.02 5.50 4.21
CA ALA A 56 -18.32 6.51 3.19
C ALA A 56 -17.97 6.00 1.77
N GLU A 57 -16.83 5.33 1.61
CA GLU A 57 -16.41 4.75 0.33
C GLU A 57 -17.37 3.66 -0.16
N LEU A 58 -18.08 2.99 0.74
CA LEU A 58 -19.03 1.92 0.39
C LEU A 58 -20.50 2.35 0.42
N GLU A 59 -20.81 3.58 0.80
CA GLU A 59 -22.17 4.12 0.87
C GLU A 59 -22.91 3.98 -0.47
N PHE A 60 -22.21 4.16 -1.59
CA PHE A 60 -22.80 3.99 -2.93
C PHE A 60 -23.37 2.57 -3.16
N MET A 61 -22.82 1.55 -2.50
CA MET A 61 -23.30 0.18 -2.63
C MET A 61 -24.70 0.02 -2.04
N GLU A 62 -25.04 0.78 -1.00
CA GLU A 62 -26.36 0.75 -0.36
C GLU A 62 -27.45 1.29 -1.29
N HIS A 63 -27.12 2.32 -2.07
CA HIS A 63 -28.03 2.95 -3.03
C HIS A 63 -28.01 2.32 -4.44
N SER A 64 -27.10 1.38 -4.70
CA SER A 64 -26.94 0.73 -6.00
C SER A 64 -28.06 -0.26 -6.32
N THR A 65 -28.48 -0.33 -7.59
CA THR A 65 -29.49 -1.27 -8.07
C THR A 65 -29.01 -2.72 -8.00
N TRP A 66 -29.95 -3.66 -7.90
CA TRP A 66 -29.61 -5.09 -7.85
C TRP A 66 -28.83 -5.55 -9.10
N PHE A 67 -29.16 -5.03 -10.29
CA PHE A 67 -28.42 -5.34 -11.52
C PHE A 67 -26.98 -4.81 -11.49
N SER A 68 -26.78 -3.58 -11.00
CA SER A 68 -25.43 -3.01 -10.83
C SER A 68 -24.59 -3.88 -9.88
N ARG A 69 -25.17 -4.31 -8.75
CA ARG A 69 -24.52 -5.23 -7.81
C ARG A 69 -24.20 -6.59 -8.45
N PHE A 70 -25.07 -7.11 -9.30
CA PHE A 70 -24.81 -8.34 -10.05
C PHE A 70 -23.64 -8.19 -11.01
N VAL A 71 -23.61 -7.11 -11.81
CA VAL A 71 -22.49 -6.82 -12.72
C VAL A 71 -21.18 -6.67 -11.95
N MET A 72 -21.20 -5.98 -10.80
CA MET A 72 -20.04 -5.87 -9.91
C MET A 72 -19.59 -7.24 -9.41
N PHE A 73 -20.51 -8.08 -8.93
CA PHE A 73 -20.20 -9.45 -8.51
C PHE A 73 -19.52 -10.24 -9.64
N VAL A 74 -20.10 -10.27 -10.84
CA VAL A 74 -19.54 -10.95 -12.01
C VAL A 74 -18.16 -10.41 -12.37
N ARG A 75 -17.95 -9.09 -12.31
CA ARG A 75 -16.62 -8.51 -12.57
C ARG A 75 -15.60 -8.92 -11.50
N LYS A 76 -16.01 -9.08 -10.24
CA LYS A 76 -15.11 -9.44 -9.13
C LYS A 76 -14.83 -10.95 -9.06
N THR A 77 -15.66 -11.82 -9.65
CA THR A 77 -15.37 -13.27 -9.73
C THR A 77 -14.07 -13.58 -10.49
N ARG A 78 -13.57 -12.66 -11.32
CA ARG A 78 -12.26 -12.76 -11.95
C ARG A 78 -11.12 -13.09 -10.97
N PHE A 79 -11.18 -12.55 -9.74
CA PHE A 79 -10.14 -12.80 -8.73
C PHE A 79 -10.16 -14.26 -8.27
N LEU A 80 -11.35 -14.84 -8.15
CA LEU A 80 -11.52 -16.26 -7.86
C LEU A 80 -11.04 -17.13 -9.03
N LEU A 81 -11.37 -16.75 -10.27
CA LEU A 81 -10.95 -17.49 -11.47
C LEU A 81 -9.42 -17.48 -11.61
N VAL A 82 -8.75 -16.37 -11.32
CA VAL A 82 -7.29 -16.28 -11.32
C VAL A 82 -6.70 -17.15 -10.20
N ALA A 83 -7.25 -17.09 -8.99
CA ALA A 83 -6.82 -17.96 -7.88
C ALA A 83 -6.96 -19.45 -8.24
N PHE A 84 -8.08 -19.80 -8.90
CA PHE A 84 -8.35 -21.14 -9.39
C PHE A 84 -7.36 -21.59 -10.46
N GLY A 85 -7.06 -20.74 -11.44
CA GLY A 85 -6.06 -21.04 -12.47
C GLY A 85 -4.67 -21.29 -11.90
N ILE A 86 -4.22 -20.44 -10.96
CA ILE A 86 -2.93 -20.62 -10.28
C ILE A 86 -2.92 -21.91 -9.45
N TYR A 87 -4.02 -22.21 -8.75
CA TYR A 87 -4.16 -23.44 -7.99
C TYR A 87 -4.11 -24.69 -8.88
N LEU A 88 -4.81 -24.70 -10.02
CA LEU A 88 -4.75 -25.84 -10.94
C LEU A 88 -3.32 -26.06 -11.46
N GLN A 89 -2.63 -24.97 -11.81
CA GLN A 89 -1.24 -25.04 -12.25
C GLN A 89 -0.31 -25.59 -11.14
N LEU A 90 -0.48 -25.10 -9.91
CA LEU A 90 0.23 -25.56 -8.72
C LEU A 90 0.01 -27.06 -8.51
N MET A 91 -1.24 -27.48 -8.55
CA MET A 91 -1.62 -28.84 -8.22
C MET A 91 -1.25 -29.83 -9.33
N ASN A 92 -1.34 -29.40 -10.59
CA ASN A 92 -0.84 -30.15 -11.73
C ASN A 92 0.68 -30.42 -11.57
N ARG A 93 1.45 -29.37 -11.27
CA ARG A 93 2.89 -29.50 -11.03
C ARG A 93 3.22 -30.47 -9.89
N LEU A 94 2.58 -30.30 -8.74
CA LEU A 94 2.83 -31.13 -7.55
C LEU A 94 2.50 -32.61 -7.79
N PHE A 95 1.36 -32.91 -8.41
CA PHE A 95 0.91 -34.30 -8.57
C PHE A 95 1.56 -35.03 -9.75
N TYR A 96 1.72 -34.35 -10.89
CA TYR A 96 2.15 -35.01 -12.12
C TYR A 96 3.65 -34.86 -12.37
N THR A 97 4.23 -33.70 -12.05
CA THR A 97 5.66 -33.44 -12.27
C THR A 97 6.49 -33.90 -11.08
N ASP A 98 6.16 -33.43 -9.87
CA ASP A 98 6.98 -33.69 -8.69
C ASP A 98 6.73 -35.09 -8.10
N LEU A 99 5.48 -35.56 -8.05
CA LEU A 99 5.13 -36.88 -7.51
C LEU A 99 5.17 -38.03 -8.53
N HIS A 100 5.43 -37.76 -9.82
CA HIS A 100 5.45 -38.74 -10.91
C HIS A 100 4.21 -39.67 -10.94
N LYS A 101 3.05 -39.19 -10.47
CA LYS A 101 1.82 -39.98 -10.52
C LYS A 101 1.23 -39.87 -11.92
N THR A 102 1.45 -40.89 -12.73
CA THR A 102 0.77 -41.02 -14.01
C THR A 102 -0.73 -41.23 -13.80
N VAL A 103 -1.54 -40.67 -14.69
CA VAL A 103 -2.95 -41.06 -14.80
C VAL A 103 -2.92 -42.51 -15.26
N LEU A 104 -3.11 -43.47 -14.35
CA LEU A 104 -3.55 -44.80 -14.80
C LEU A 104 -4.83 -44.57 -15.61
N ASP A 105 -4.78 -44.96 -16.89
CA ASP A 105 -5.86 -44.95 -17.88
C ASP A 105 -7.03 -45.84 -17.43
N ASP A 106 -7.79 -45.39 -16.45
CA ASP A 106 -9.14 -45.90 -16.21
C ASP A 106 -10.14 -44.92 -16.84
N GLY A 107 -10.13 -44.89 -18.19
CA GLY A 107 -11.21 -44.36 -19.01
C GLY A 107 -11.34 -42.83 -19.17
N PRO A 108 -12.28 -42.39 -20.04
CA PRO A 108 -12.44 -40.99 -20.50
C PRO A 108 -12.91 -40.01 -19.41
N THR A 109 -13.06 -40.47 -18.16
CA THR A 109 -13.49 -39.69 -17.00
C THR A 109 -12.63 -40.03 -15.78
N SER A 110 -11.31 -39.89 -15.93
CA SER A 110 -10.41 -39.90 -14.77
C SER A 110 -10.90 -38.87 -13.74
N LEU A 111 -11.38 -39.33 -12.59
CA LEU A 111 -11.99 -38.48 -11.54
C LEU A 111 -10.95 -37.58 -10.84
N LYS A 112 -9.66 -37.89 -10.98
CA LYS A 112 -8.56 -37.21 -10.27
C LYS A 112 -8.47 -35.70 -10.55
N PRO A 113 -8.54 -35.19 -11.80
CA PRO A 113 -8.52 -33.74 -12.06
C PRO A 113 -9.77 -33.03 -11.54
N ILE A 114 -10.93 -33.69 -11.54
CA ILE A 114 -12.18 -33.14 -11.00
C ILE A 114 -12.11 -33.04 -9.48
N ILE A 115 -11.60 -34.07 -8.80
CA ILE A 115 -11.36 -34.05 -7.35
C ILE A 115 -10.33 -32.97 -7.01
N LEU A 116 -9.28 -32.83 -7.82
CA LEU A 116 -8.25 -31.82 -7.66
C LEU A 116 -8.82 -30.40 -7.77
N ALA A 117 -9.63 -30.16 -8.81
CA ALA A 117 -10.34 -28.91 -9.03
C ALA A 117 -11.38 -28.63 -7.93
N GLY A 118 -12.05 -29.65 -7.41
CA GLY A 118 -13.01 -29.52 -6.30
C GLY A 118 -12.36 -29.20 -4.96
N ALA A 119 -11.13 -29.67 -4.72
CA ALA A 119 -10.43 -29.49 -3.45
C ALA A 119 -10.15 -28.01 -3.10
N ILE A 120 -10.03 -27.11 -4.08
CA ILE A 120 -9.89 -25.68 -3.80
C ILE A 120 -11.15 -25.08 -3.17
N PHE A 121 -12.35 -25.53 -3.57
CA PHE A 121 -13.60 -25.06 -2.97
C PHE A 121 -13.73 -25.53 -1.52
N VAL A 122 -13.23 -26.74 -1.23
CA VAL A 122 -13.13 -27.26 0.13
C VAL A 122 -12.12 -26.44 0.95
N VAL A 123 -10.95 -26.14 0.41
CA VAL A 123 -9.93 -25.31 1.08
C VAL A 123 -10.46 -23.90 1.35
N LEU A 124 -11.09 -23.26 0.36
CA LEU A 124 -11.68 -21.93 0.52
C LEU A 124 -12.84 -21.94 1.53
N ALA A 125 -13.68 -22.98 1.53
CA ALA A 125 -14.75 -23.15 2.51
C ALA A 125 -14.20 -23.36 3.93
N LEU A 126 -13.15 -24.16 4.09
CA LEU A 126 -12.46 -24.36 5.36
C LEU A 126 -11.83 -23.06 5.87
N LEU A 127 -11.14 -22.32 5.02
CA LEU A 127 -10.59 -21.01 5.37
C LEU A 127 -11.69 -20.01 5.78
N GLY A 128 -12.82 -20.01 5.08
CA GLY A 128 -14.00 -19.22 5.44
C GLY A 128 -14.58 -19.62 6.80
N CYS A 129 -14.74 -20.92 7.06
CA CYS A 129 -15.20 -21.44 8.35
C CYS A 129 -14.23 -21.12 9.49
N CYS A 130 -12.92 -21.32 9.29
CA CYS A 130 -11.89 -20.98 10.26
C CYS A 130 -11.89 -19.47 10.56
N GLY A 131 -12.02 -18.61 9.54
CA GLY A 131 -12.15 -17.16 9.73
C GLY A 131 -13.40 -16.78 10.51
N TYR A 132 -14.53 -17.42 10.22
CA TYR A 132 -15.79 -17.19 10.94
C TYR A 132 -15.71 -17.63 12.41
N ILE A 133 -15.18 -18.82 12.68
CA ILE A 133 -14.98 -19.35 14.04
C ILE A 133 -14.00 -18.46 14.80
N SER A 134 -12.87 -18.09 14.18
CA SER A 134 -11.88 -17.18 14.75
C SER A 134 -12.51 -15.86 15.20
N SER A 135 -13.31 -15.24 14.35
CA SER A 135 -14.05 -14.00 14.67
C SER A 135 -15.00 -14.15 15.87
N ARG A 136 -15.66 -15.30 16.01
CA ARG A 136 -16.55 -15.59 17.16
C ARG A 136 -15.76 -15.82 18.45
N VAL A 137 -14.61 -16.49 18.37
CA VAL A 137 -13.72 -16.73 19.51
C VAL A 137 -13.08 -15.42 19.97
N THR A 138 -12.60 -14.57 19.05
CA THR A 138 -12.00 -13.27 19.39
C THR A 138 -12.96 -12.36 20.15
N LYS A 139 -14.27 -12.39 19.84
CA LYS A 139 -15.28 -11.62 20.59
C LYS A 139 -15.46 -12.05 22.04
N LYS A 140 -15.18 -13.32 22.37
CA LYS A 140 -15.33 -13.85 23.74
C LYS A 140 -14.08 -13.66 24.60
N LEU A 141 -12.93 -13.40 23.98
CA LEU A 141 -11.65 -13.25 24.67
C LEU A 141 -11.42 -11.78 25.05
N THR A 142 -11.96 -11.35 26.19
CA THR A 142 -11.58 -10.09 26.85
C THR A 142 -10.29 -10.27 27.64
N LEU A 143 -9.19 -10.54 26.93
CA LEU A 143 -7.89 -10.73 27.57
C LEU A 143 -7.31 -9.40 28.06
N LYS A 144 -6.71 -9.40 29.25
CA LYS A 144 -5.94 -8.26 29.77
C LYS A 144 -4.80 -7.93 28.80
N GLN A 145 -4.52 -6.63 28.61
CA GLN A 145 -3.55 -6.14 27.62
C GLN A 145 -2.14 -6.77 27.73
N ARG A 146 -1.72 -7.16 28.95
CA ARG A 146 -0.44 -7.86 29.20
C ARG A 146 -0.43 -9.29 28.63
N GLU A 147 -1.54 -10.02 28.75
CA GLU A 147 -1.67 -11.39 28.25
C GLU A 147 -1.84 -11.41 26.74
N LEU A 148 -2.45 -10.37 26.15
CA LEU A 148 -2.48 -10.16 24.70
C LEU A 148 -1.08 -9.98 24.11
N ARG A 149 -0.18 -9.24 24.77
CA ARG A 149 1.21 -9.09 24.30
C ARG A 149 1.96 -10.41 24.32
N LYS A 150 1.83 -11.19 25.40
CA LYS A 150 2.43 -12.54 25.50
C LYS A 150 1.86 -13.49 24.46
N LEU A 151 0.53 -13.50 24.27
CA LEU A 151 -0.13 -14.34 23.27
C LEU A 151 0.34 -13.99 21.86
N LYS A 152 0.40 -12.70 21.51
CA LYS A 152 0.92 -12.25 20.20
C LYS A 152 2.36 -12.66 19.98
N PHE A 153 3.22 -12.53 21.00
CA PHE A 153 4.60 -12.97 20.93
C PHE A 153 4.70 -14.48 20.74
N ASN A 154 4.01 -15.27 21.57
CA ASN A 154 3.99 -16.73 21.47
C ASN A 154 3.45 -17.21 20.13
N LEU A 155 2.37 -16.60 19.64
CA LEU A 155 1.80 -16.90 18.33
C LEU A 155 2.79 -16.56 17.20
N SER A 156 3.52 -15.45 17.31
CA SER A 156 4.57 -15.09 16.34
C SER A 156 5.72 -16.10 16.34
N VAL A 157 6.14 -16.60 17.50
CA VAL A 157 7.18 -17.63 17.60
C VAL A 157 6.70 -18.94 17.00
N VAL A 158 5.48 -19.38 17.31
CA VAL A 158 4.88 -20.58 16.70
C VAL A 158 4.78 -20.42 15.19
N LEU A 159 4.29 -19.28 14.71
CA LEU A 159 4.21 -18.99 13.28
C LEU A 159 5.59 -19.03 12.61
N PHE A 160 6.61 -18.47 13.25
CA PHE A 160 7.98 -18.49 12.73
C PHE A 160 8.53 -19.93 12.64
N VAL A 161 8.33 -20.75 13.67
CA VAL A 161 8.73 -22.16 13.66
C VAL A 161 7.97 -22.94 12.59
N VAL A 162 6.66 -22.73 12.45
CA VAL A 162 5.85 -23.35 11.39
C VAL A 162 6.37 -22.95 10.01
N ILE A 163 6.68 -21.67 9.78
CA ILE A 163 7.25 -21.20 8.52
C ILE A 163 8.62 -21.85 8.29
N LEU A 164 9.50 -21.94 9.29
CA LEU A 164 10.80 -22.62 9.12
C LEU A 164 10.63 -24.10 8.77
N VAL A 165 9.77 -24.83 9.47
CA VAL A 165 9.46 -26.23 9.17
C VAL A 165 8.90 -26.35 7.76
N VAL A 166 7.94 -25.50 7.38
CA VAL A 166 7.37 -25.45 6.04
C VAL A 166 8.45 -25.16 5.00
N LEU A 167 9.38 -24.24 5.24
CA LEU A 167 10.50 -23.94 4.33
C LEU A 167 11.50 -25.10 4.17
N LEU A 168 11.62 -25.98 5.17
CA LEU A 168 12.44 -27.19 5.06
C LEU A 168 11.80 -28.25 4.15
N TYR A 169 10.48 -28.29 4.06
CA TYR A 169 9.74 -29.30 3.28
C TYR A 169 9.13 -28.79 1.97
N LEU A 170 8.88 -27.48 1.86
CA LEU A 170 8.23 -26.84 0.72
C LEU A 170 9.16 -25.81 0.08
N SER A 171 9.27 -25.90 -1.25
CA SER A 171 9.96 -24.88 -2.05
C SER A 171 9.33 -23.50 -1.82
N LEU A 172 10.17 -22.47 -1.71
CA LEU A 172 9.77 -21.06 -1.62
C LEU A 172 8.74 -20.67 -2.70
N LYS A 173 8.86 -21.23 -3.90
CA LYS A 173 7.93 -21.02 -5.01
C LYS A 173 6.52 -21.51 -4.65
N THR A 174 6.42 -22.71 -4.10
CA THR A 174 5.15 -23.33 -3.71
C THR A 174 4.49 -22.55 -2.58
N LEU A 175 5.29 -22.09 -1.59
CA LEU A 175 4.80 -21.23 -0.52
C LEU A 175 4.23 -19.91 -1.07
N ALA A 176 4.97 -19.24 -1.95
CA ALA A 176 4.54 -17.99 -2.57
C ALA A 176 3.24 -18.17 -3.38
N GLU A 177 3.12 -19.24 -4.16
CA GLU A 177 1.91 -19.53 -4.93
C GLU A 177 0.69 -19.76 -4.02
N VAL A 178 0.84 -20.52 -2.92
CA VAL A 178 -0.24 -20.76 -1.94
C VAL A 178 -0.64 -19.46 -1.23
N LEU A 179 0.31 -18.60 -0.88
CA LEU A 179 0.02 -17.28 -0.30
C LEU A 179 -0.77 -16.41 -1.27
N VAL A 180 -0.38 -16.36 -2.54
CA VAL A 180 -1.09 -15.60 -3.58
C VAL A 180 -2.51 -16.12 -3.76
N ILE A 181 -2.71 -17.44 -3.85
CA ILE A 181 -4.04 -18.07 -3.93
C ILE A 181 -4.89 -17.68 -2.72
N SER A 182 -4.33 -17.75 -1.52
CA SER A 182 -5.02 -17.42 -0.27
C SER A 182 -5.41 -15.95 -0.20
N CYS A 183 -4.52 -15.04 -0.59
CA CYS A 183 -4.79 -13.60 -0.65
C CYS A 183 -5.89 -13.28 -1.68
N LEU A 184 -5.84 -13.88 -2.87
CA LEU A 184 -6.88 -13.68 -3.90
C LEU A 184 -8.23 -14.23 -3.45
N GLY A 185 -8.25 -15.39 -2.77
CA GLY A 185 -9.46 -15.98 -2.20
C GLY A 185 -10.07 -15.10 -1.11
N ALA A 186 -9.26 -14.61 -0.17
CA ALA A 186 -9.69 -13.68 0.88
C ALA A 186 -10.21 -12.36 0.30
N TYR A 187 -9.54 -11.83 -0.74
CA TYR A 187 -9.98 -10.62 -1.42
C TYR A 187 -11.31 -10.84 -2.14
N TRP A 188 -11.47 -11.96 -2.86
CA TRP A 188 -12.74 -12.29 -3.49
C TRP A 188 -13.87 -12.41 -2.45
N PHE A 189 -13.63 -13.08 -1.32
CA PHE A 189 -14.59 -13.14 -0.22
C PHE A 189 -15.01 -11.76 0.29
N LEU A 190 -14.05 -10.83 0.46
CA LEU A 190 -14.34 -9.45 0.82
C LEU A 190 -15.24 -8.76 -0.23
N GLN A 191 -14.95 -8.93 -1.52
CA GLN A 191 -15.79 -8.37 -2.59
C GLN A 191 -17.22 -8.92 -2.58
N VAL A 192 -17.39 -10.22 -2.30
CA VAL A 192 -18.71 -10.84 -2.14
C VAL A 192 -19.44 -10.25 -0.93
N ALA A 193 -18.76 -10.03 0.19
CA ALA A 193 -19.34 -9.41 1.36
C ALA A 193 -19.83 -7.98 1.08
N ILE A 194 -19.05 -7.19 0.32
CA ILE A 194 -19.42 -5.84 -0.13
C ILE A 194 -20.65 -5.89 -1.05
N CYS A 195 -20.66 -6.77 -2.06
CA CYS A 195 -21.81 -6.93 -2.96
C CYS A 195 -23.11 -7.37 -2.24
N ARG A 196 -22.99 -8.08 -1.11
CA ARG A 196 -24.12 -8.49 -0.27
C ARG A 196 -24.51 -7.45 0.78
N VAL A 197 -23.90 -6.27 0.77
CA VAL A 197 -24.11 -5.19 1.76
C VAL A 197 -23.91 -5.72 3.19
N ARG A 198 -22.85 -6.52 3.39
CA ARG A 198 -22.39 -6.99 4.71
C ARG A 198 -20.96 -6.51 5.00
N HIS A 199 -20.66 -5.30 4.56
CA HIS A 199 -19.33 -4.69 4.66
C HIS A 199 -19.05 -4.14 6.07
N ASP A 200 -20.09 -3.93 6.86
CA ASP A 200 -20.11 -3.64 8.30
C ASP A 200 -19.71 -4.83 9.17
N HIS A 201 -19.86 -6.06 8.65
CA HIS A 201 -19.53 -7.26 9.39
C HIS A 201 -18.03 -7.32 9.72
N ILE A 202 -17.71 -7.63 10.97
CA ILE A 202 -16.34 -7.57 11.52
C ILE A 202 -15.33 -8.35 10.69
N VAL A 203 -15.72 -9.47 10.09
CA VAL A 203 -14.83 -10.25 9.21
C VAL A 203 -14.49 -9.46 7.95
N ALA A 204 -15.45 -8.80 7.30
CA ALA A 204 -15.22 -7.97 6.13
C ALA A 204 -14.37 -6.74 6.48
N THR A 205 -14.73 -6.02 7.54
CA THR A 205 -13.97 -4.86 8.02
C THR A 205 -12.52 -5.22 8.34
N LYS A 206 -12.28 -6.31 9.07
CA LYS A 206 -10.91 -6.74 9.43
C LYS A 206 -10.11 -7.26 8.24
N THR A 207 -10.79 -7.88 7.28
CA THR A 207 -10.15 -8.32 6.03
C THR A 207 -9.74 -7.11 5.18
N ALA A 208 -10.60 -6.09 5.07
CA ALA A 208 -10.28 -4.83 4.38
C ALA A 208 -9.12 -4.09 5.07
N GLN A 209 -9.18 -3.93 6.40
CA GLN A 209 -8.07 -3.33 7.17
C GLN A 209 -6.75 -4.08 6.96
N PHE A 210 -6.78 -5.41 6.84
CA PHE A 210 -5.58 -6.19 6.56
C PHE A 210 -5.00 -5.86 5.18
N PHE A 211 -5.83 -5.77 4.14
CA PHE A 211 -5.36 -5.38 2.80
C PHE A 211 -4.79 -3.97 2.79
N ASP A 212 -5.47 -3.00 3.40
CA ASP A 212 -4.99 -1.61 3.44
C ASP A 212 -3.73 -1.45 4.27
N ASN A 213 -3.59 -2.22 5.35
CA ASN A 213 -2.34 -2.30 6.11
C ASN A 213 -1.18 -2.81 5.23
N VAL A 214 -1.39 -3.91 4.49
CA VAL A 214 -0.37 -4.47 3.59
C VAL A 214 -0.01 -3.46 2.49
N VAL A 215 -0.98 -2.81 1.88
CA VAL A 215 -0.74 -1.76 0.87
C VAL A 215 0.05 -0.60 1.49
N GLY A 216 -0.32 -0.15 2.69
CA GLY A 216 0.42 0.87 3.43
C GLY A 216 1.87 0.46 3.65
N TRP A 217 2.14 -0.77 4.09
CA TRP A 217 3.52 -1.27 4.23
C TRP A 217 4.28 -1.32 2.91
N ILE A 218 3.63 -1.69 1.80
CA ILE A 218 4.26 -1.68 0.47
C ILE A 218 4.66 -0.26 0.05
N VAL A 219 3.84 0.75 0.39
CA VAL A 219 4.11 2.15 0.07
C VAL A 219 5.16 2.75 1.01
N PHE A 220 4.97 2.62 2.33
CA PHE A 220 5.84 3.24 3.33
C PHE A 220 7.22 2.58 3.45
N SER A 221 7.32 1.24 3.30
CA SER A 221 8.59 0.52 3.55
C SER A 221 9.74 0.99 2.64
N PRO A 222 9.56 1.10 1.32
CA PRO A 222 10.60 1.62 0.44
C PRO A 222 11.01 3.06 0.76
N ILE A 223 10.04 3.92 1.11
CA ILE A 223 10.28 5.34 1.41
C ILE A 223 11.05 5.49 2.72
N LEU A 224 10.62 4.77 3.76
CA LEU A 224 11.30 4.71 5.05
C LEU A 224 12.73 4.20 4.90
N PHE A 225 12.94 3.16 4.08
CA PHE A 225 14.27 2.65 3.79
C PHE A 225 15.15 3.70 3.13
N VAL A 226 14.65 4.38 2.09
CA VAL A 226 15.38 5.44 1.40
C VAL A 226 15.69 6.61 2.34
N ALA A 227 14.73 7.07 3.13
CA ALA A 227 14.93 8.16 4.06
C ALA A 227 15.94 7.82 5.18
N MET A 228 15.94 6.57 5.66
CA MET A 228 16.85 6.12 6.72
C MET A 228 18.30 5.97 6.20
N PHE A 229 18.50 5.38 5.02
CA PHE A 229 19.83 5.09 4.50
C PHE A 229 20.41 6.18 3.59
N VAL A 230 19.57 7.05 3.03
CA VAL A 230 19.94 8.06 2.04
C VAL A 230 19.46 9.46 2.46
N PRO A 231 19.91 9.99 3.62
CA PRO A 231 19.41 11.25 4.16
C PRO A 231 19.72 12.47 3.27
N PHE A 232 20.73 12.39 2.38
CA PHE A 232 21.03 13.47 1.44
C PHE A 232 19.93 13.65 0.38
N LEU A 233 19.09 12.63 0.15
CA LEU A 233 18.12 12.63 -0.96
C LEU A 233 17.04 13.70 -0.76
N SER A 234 16.66 14.00 0.48
CA SER A 234 15.72 15.08 0.81
C SER A 234 16.27 16.45 0.36
N SER A 235 17.53 16.72 0.68
CA SER A 235 18.23 17.96 0.28
C SER A 235 18.42 18.05 -1.23
N PHE A 236 18.73 16.91 -1.89
CA PHE A 236 18.84 16.85 -3.34
C PHE A 236 17.50 17.12 -4.04
N GLN A 237 16.42 16.49 -3.57
CA GLN A 237 15.08 16.67 -4.11
C GLN A 237 14.61 18.13 -3.97
N GLN A 238 14.82 18.75 -2.82
CA GLN A 238 14.50 20.17 -2.60
C GLN A 238 15.30 21.07 -3.54
N ARG A 239 16.60 20.81 -3.72
CA ARG A 239 17.42 21.56 -4.68
C ARG A 239 16.90 21.39 -6.09
N MET A 240 16.62 20.17 -6.54
CA MET A 240 16.08 19.91 -7.88
C MET A 240 14.76 20.65 -8.13
N MET A 241 13.83 20.63 -7.17
CA MET A 241 12.53 21.28 -7.35
C MET A 241 12.56 22.80 -7.24
N PHE A 242 13.47 23.35 -6.42
CA PHE A 242 13.54 24.79 -6.18
C PHE A 242 14.71 25.48 -6.88
N ASN A 243 15.58 24.77 -7.63
CA ASN A 243 16.77 25.37 -8.24
C ASN A 243 16.44 26.60 -9.09
N SER A 244 15.37 26.52 -9.89
CA SER A 244 14.91 27.62 -10.73
C SER A 244 14.39 28.80 -9.91
N ALA A 245 13.67 28.53 -8.81
CA ALA A 245 13.16 29.56 -7.90
C ALA A 245 14.29 30.24 -7.12
N PHE A 246 15.29 29.48 -6.66
CA PHE A 246 16.49 30.02 -6.03
C PHE A 246 17.32 30.85 -6.99
N THR A 247 17.48 30.40 -8.24
CA THR A 247 18.22 31.16 -9.27
C THR A 247 17.50 32.46 -9.61
N ALA A 248 16.18 32.43 -9.82
CA ALA A 248 15.38 33.63 -10.04
C ALA A 248 15.40 34.60 -8.84
N GLY A 249 15.33 34.07 -7.61
CA GLY A 249 15.49 34.88 -6.39
C GLY A 249 16.86 35.55 -6.29
N LEU A 250 17.93 34.84 -6.67
CA LEU A 250 19.28 35.40 -6.74
C LEU A 250 19.39 36.49 -7.81
N GLU A 251 18.79 36.31 -8.98
CA GLU A 251 18.75 37.35 -10.02
C GLU A 251 18.00 38.60 -9.58
N VAL A 252 16.84 38.46 -8.93
CA VAL A 252 16.10 39.60 -8.35
C VAL A 252 16.90 40.30 -7.27
N SER A 253 17.57 39.55 -6.38
CA SER A 253 18.43 40.13 -5.35
C SER A 253 19.63 40.88 -5.94
N LYS A 254 20.23 40.38 -7.03
CA LYS A 254 21.31 41.06 -7.77
C LYS A 254 20.81 42.32 -8.47
N LEU A 255 19.62 42.28 -9.07
CA LEU A 255 18.99 43.45 -9.68
C LEU A 255 18.70 44.53 -8.64
N LEU A 256 18.08 44.17 -7.51
CA LEU A 256 17.79 45.08 -6.41
C LEU A 256 19.08 45.63 -5.78
N GLY A 257 20.10 44.80 -5.59
CA GLY A 257 21.41 45.22 -5.09
C GLY A 257 22.11 46.20 -6.03
N ASN A 258 22.11 45.91 -7.34
CA ASN A 258 22.68 46.81 -8.35
C ASN A 258 21.90 48.12 -8.48
N ASP A 259 20.57 48.10 -8.35
CA ASP A 259 19.74 49.31 -8.33
C ASP A 259 20.03 50.19 -7.11
N VAL A 260 20.28 49.59 -5.94
CA VAL A 260 20.70 50.32 -4.73
C VAL A 260 22.06 50.98 -4.95
N VAL A 261 23.05 50.23 -5.48
CA VAL A 261 24.38 50.77 -5.79
C VAL A 261 24.30 51.90 -6.83
N ALA A 262 23.53 51.72 -7.90
CA ALA A 262 23.37 52.74 -8.95
C ALA A 262 22.68 54.01 -8.43
N ARG A 263 21.71 53.88 -7.50
CA ARG A 263 21.07 55.03 -6.83
C ARG A 263 22.04 55.78 -5.92
N ASP A 264 22.86 55.07 -5.16
CA ASP A 264 23.85 55.69 -4.27
C ASP A 264 24.96 56.40 -5.06
N GLU A 265 25.42 55.83 -6.18
CA GLU A 265 26.34 56.52 -7.09
C GLU A 265 25.74 57.81 -7.68
N ARG A 266 24.47 57.78 -8.11
CA ARG A 266 23.77 58.97 -8.63
C ARG A 266 23.64 60.05 -7.55
N LYS A 267 23.30 59.67 -6.31
CA LYS A 267 23.27 60.60 -5.17
C LYS A 267 24.65 61.20 -4.91
N ALA A 268 25.70 60.38 -4.84
CA ALA A 268 27.07 60.85 -4.61
C ALA A 268 27.56 61.83 -5.69
N LYS A 269 27.25 61.56 -6.97
CA LYS A 269 27.56 62.48 -8.09
C LYS A 269 26.79 63.80 -7.98
N SER A 270 25.52 63.77 -7.58
CA SER A 270 24.71 64.98 -7.33
C SER A 270 25.30 65.84 -6.20
N THR A 271 25.69 65.22 -5.09
CA THR A 271 26.29 65.93 -3.94
C THR A 271 27.65 66.54 -4.29
N LYS A 272 28.49 65.85 -5.08
CA LYS A 272 29.77 66.41 -5.57
C LYS A 272 29.55 67.61 -6.49
N LYS A 273 28.58 67.53 -7.42
CA LYS A 273 28.26 68.63 -8.34
C LYS A 273 27.78 69.88 -7.60
N LYS A 274 26.97 69.70 -6.54
CA LYS A 274 26.50 70.80 -5.69
C LYS A 274 27.65 71.47 -4.91
N LYS A 275 28.55 70.68 -4.30
CA LYS A 275 29.75 71.23 -3.64
C LYS A 275 30.65 72.00 -4.60
N GLN A 276 30.80 71.53 -5.85
CA GLN A 276 31.62 72.21 -6.86
C GLN A 276 30.96 73.50 -7.37
N SER A 277 29.63 73.55 -7.50
CA SER A 277 28.93 74.79 -7.85
C SER A 277 28.96 75.84 -6.73
N ASP A 278 28.99 75.40 -5.47
CA ASP A 278 29.08 76.31 -4.32
C ASP A 278 30.50 76.89 -4.17
N LEU A 279 31.55 76.13 -4.53
CA LEU A 279 32.93 76.62 -4.56
C LEU A 279 33.21 77.68 -5.65
N HIS A 280 32.46 77.66 -6.75
CA HIS A 280 32.60 78.64 -7.85
C HIS A 280 31.82 79.95 -7.61
N LYS A 281 31.09 80.06 -6.50
CA LYS A 281 30.29 81.26 -6.13
C LYS A 281 30.92 82.09 -5.01
N LEU A 282 32.15 81.77 -4.61
CA LEU A 282 33.04 82.56 -3.76
C LEU A 282 34.12 83.21 -4.63
#